data_AF-A0A955AUH4-F1
#
_entry.id   AF-A0A955AUH4-F1
#
_cell.length_a   1.000
_cell.length_b   1.000
_cell.length_c   1.000
_cell.angle_alpha   90.00
_cell.angle_beta   90.00
_cell.angle_gamma   90.00
#
_symmetry.space_group_name_H-M   'P 1'
#
loop_
_entity.id
_entity.type
_entity.pdbx_description
1 polymer ?
#
loop_
_entity_poly.entity_id
_entity_poly.type
_entity_poly.pdbx_seq_one_letter_code
_entity_poly.pdbx_strand_id
1 'polypeptide(L)'
;FGTRIPLLGRDIRRSFKRHVCGRLFATAARRTLSLRIYDTQCGAKLFRNGPMIPQVFGERFLARWIFDVEILARWRCLQPKSLQQQVYELPLEAWRDVAGSKLKGSDFVKAAGELAAIHRRYVLSRWTPRLDESDAPQSLPLPAADQEPRRKAA
;
A
#
# COMPACT_ATOMS: atom_id res chain seq x y z
N PHE A 1 3.47 -4.33 3.77
CA PHE A 1 3.39 -2.86 3.88
C PHE A 1 4.35 -2.45 4.99
N GLY A 2 5.19 -1.43 4.81
CA GLY A 2 5.95 -0.88 5.94
C GLY A 2 5.06 -0.04 6.86
N THR A 3 5.45 0.11 8.13
CA THR A 3 4.76 1.00 9.08
C THR A 3 5.74 1.75 9.98
N ARG A 4 5.49 3.04 10.21
CA ARG A 4 6.35 3.93 11.01
C ARG A 4 5.82 4.04 12.44
N ILE A 5 5.87 2.92 13.16
CA ILE A 5 5.44 2.82 14.57
C ILE A 5 6.67 3.03 15.48
N PRO A 6 6.63 4.01 16.41
CA PRO A 6 7.69 4.20 17.39
C PRO A 6 7.58 3.14 18.49
N LEU A 7 8.18 1.97 18.26
CA LEU A 7 8.32 0.92 19.27
C LEU A 7 9.70 1.03 19.93
N LEU A 8 9.83 0.51 21.15
CA LEU A 8 11.12 0.43 21.84
C LEU A 8 12.16 -0.29 20.95
N GLY A 9 13.36 0.28 20.84
CA GLY A 9 14.43 -0.23 19.99
C GLY A 9 14.35 0.18 18.51
N ARG A 10 13.44 1.07 18.11
CA ARG A 10 13.34 1.62 16.75
C ARG A 10 13.59 3.12 16.74
N ASP A 11 14.29 3.62 15.71
CA ASP A 11 14.57 5.06 15.55
C ASP A 11 13.63 5.69 14.52
N ILE A 12 12.44 6.10 14.96
CA ILE A 12 11.45 6.75 14.11
C ILE A 12 11.39 8.25 14.43
N ARG A 13 12.10 9.07 13.67
CA ARG A 13 12.14 10.53 13.82
C ARG A 13 11.31 11.23 12.76
N ARG A 14 10.28 11.97 13.20
CA ARG A 14 9.39 12.77 12.35
C ARG A 14 8.98 14.05 13.06
N SER A 15 8.60 15.07 12.29
CA SER A 15 8.08 16.31 12.87
C SER A 15 6.67 16.10 13.47
N PHE A 16 6.34 16.86 14.51
CA PHE A 16 5.03 16.81 15.15
C PHE A 16 3.88 17.06 14.15
N LYS A 17 4.03 18.05 13.27
CA LYS A 17 3.05 18.36 12.22
C LYS A 17 2.79 17.15 11.32
N ARG A 18 3.86 16.48 10.86
CA ARG A 18 3.72 15.27 10.03
C ARG A 18 3.08 14.12 10.79
N HIS A 19 3.37 13.99 12.09
CA HIS A 19 2.72 12.99 12.92
C HIS A 19 1.20 13.21 12.96
N VAL A 20 0.75 14.42 13.30
CA VAL A 20 -0.69 14.74 13.40
C VAL A 20 -1.39 14.58 12.05
N CYS A 21 -0.83 15.16 10.97
CA CYS A 21 -1.41 15.04 9.63
C CYS A 21 -1.50 13.57 9.17
N GLY A 22 -0.46 12.78 9.42
CA GLY A 22 -0.45 11.35 9.09
C GLY A 22 -1.50 10.58 9.87
N ARG A 23 -1.69 10.87 11.17
CA ARG A 23 -2.73 10.22 12.00
C ARG A 23 -4.14 10.57 11.57
N LEU A 24 -4.40 11.83 11.22
CA LEU A 24 -5.70 12.25 10.70
C LEU A 24 -6.03 11.52 9.39
N PHE A 25 -5.09 11.49 8.45
CA PHE A 25 -5.28 10.79 7.18
C PHE A 25 -5.44 9.28 7.37
N ALA A 26 -4.57 8.63 8.17
CA ALA A 26 -4.67 7.20 8.44
C ALA A 26 -6.04 6.84 9.05
N THR A 27 -6.56 7.71 9.92
CA THR A 27 -7.89 7.54 10.51
C THR A 27 -9.00 7.65 9.45
N ALA A 28 -8.91 8.64 8.55
CA ALA A 28 -9.85 8.79 7.45
C ALA A 28 -9.83 7.56 6.52
N ALA A 29 -8.64 7.13 6.06
CA ALA A 29 -8.48 5.96 5.19
C ALA A 29 -9.01 4.68 5.84
N ARG A 30 -8.71 4.45 7.12
CA ARG A 30 -9.24 3.32 7.89
C ARG A 30 -10.77 3.32 7.93
N ARG A 31 -11.40 4.47 8.14
CA ARG A 31 -12.88 4.60 8.15
C ARG A 31 -13.45 4.34 6.75
N THR A 32 -12.85 4.95 5.73
CA THR A 32 -13.26 4.81 4.34
C THR A 32 -13.25 3.36 3.89
N LEU A 33 -12.20 2.60 4.19
CA LEU A 33 -12.07 1.21 3.75
C LEU A 33 -12.64 0.20 4.75
N SER A 34 -13.03 0.63 5.95
CA SER A 34 -13.34 -0.26 7.08
C SER A 34 -12.22 -1.28 7.37
N LEU A 35 -10.96 -0.84 7.25
CA LEU A 35 -9.77 -1.68 7.43
C LEU A 35 -8.93 -1.23 8.62
N ARG A 36 -8.46 -2.18 9.42
CA ARG A 36 -7.53 -1.94 10.53
C ARG A 36 -6.09 -1.82 10.00
N ILE A 37 -5.77 -0.68 9.39
CA ILE A 37 -4.43 -0.37 8.88
C ILE A 37 -3.85 0.80 9.67
N TYR A 38 -2.59 0.69 10.07
CA TYR A 38 -1.91 1.66 10.92
C TYR A 38 -1.26 2.79 10.11
N ASP A 39 -0.57 2.47 9.01
CA ASP A 39 0.20 3.43 8.21
C ASP A 39 0.11 3.12 6.70
N THR A 40 -0.95 3.63 6.07
CA THR A 40 -1.05 3.62 4.61
C THR A 40 0.08 4.46 3.99
N GLN A 41 0.44 5.59 4.60
CA GLN A 41 1.41 6.56 4.10
C GLN A 41 2.89 6.14 4.14
N CYS A 42 3.22 4.92 4.55
CA CYS A 42 4.58 4.41 4.38
C CYS A 42 4.82 4.08 2.90
N GLY A 43 5.79 4.74 2.25
CA GLY A 43 6.13 4.51 0.84
C GLY A 43 6.75 3.13 0.54
N ALA A 44 7.23 2.41 1.55
CA ALA A 44 7.80 1.07 1.38
C ALA A 44 6.69 0.02 1.31
N LYS A 45 6.42 -0.50 0.11
CA LYS A 45 5.44 -1.57 -0.14
C LYS A 45 6.13 -2.71 -0.88
N LEU A 46 5.92 -3.94 -0.40
CA LEU A 46 6.40 -5.16 -1.03
C LEU A 46 5.21 -6.07 -1.31
N PHE A 47 5.19 -6.64 -2.51
CA PHE A 47 4.11 -7.50 -2.98
C PHE A 47 4.70 -8.83 -3.43
N ARG A 48 4.05 -9.93 -3.06
CA ARG A 48 4.36 -11.24 -3.62
C ARG A 48 3.80 -11.30 -5.04
N ASN A 49 4.63 -11.66 -6.01
CA ASN A 49 4.15 -11.94 -7.36
C ASN A 49 3.22 -13.16 -7.33
N GLY A 50 1.98 -13.00 -7.79
CA GLY A 50 0.95 -14.02 -7.69
C GLY A 50 -0.34 -13.59 -8.39
N PRO A 51 -1.37 -14.44 -8.42
CA PRO A 51 -2.58 -14.25 -9.23
C PRO A 51 -3.39 -12.99 -8.88
N MET A 52 -3.16 -12.43 -7.69
CA MET A 52 -3.80 -11.18 -7.25
C MET A 52 -3.21 -9.93 -7.88
N ILE A 53 -1.93 -9.95 -8.27
CA ILE A 53 -1.25 -8.75 -8.76
C ILE A 53 -1.87 -8.23 -10.07
N PRO A 54 -2.09 -9.07 -11.10
CA PRO A 54 -2.75 -8.59 -12.33
C PRO A 54 -4.14 -8.00 -12.07
N GLN A 55 -4.90 -8.55 -11.11
CA GLN A 55 -6.24 -8.04 -10.78
C GLN A 55 -6.20 -6.68 -10.07
N VAL A 56 -5.24 -6.48 -9.18
CA VAL A 56 -5.12 -5.24 -8.40
C VAL A 56 -4.51 -4.12 -9.23
N PHE A 57 -3.53 -4.43 -10.09
CA PHE A 57 -2.77 -3.46 -10.86
C PHE A 57 -3.18 -3.33 -12.33
N GLY A 58 -4.08 -4.19 -12.83
CA GLY A 58 -4.47 -4.25 -14.24
C GLY A 58 -5.26 -3.04 -14.73
N GLU A 59 -6.06 -2.40 -13.87
CA GLU A 59 -6.71 -1.12 -14.21
C GLU A 59 -5.84 0.07 -13.80
N ARG A 60 -5.87 1.16 -14.57
CA ARG A 60 -5.23 2.42 -14.19
C ARG A 60 -5.74 2.92 -12.83
N PHE A 61 -4.85 3.41 -11.97
CA PHE A 61 -5.21 4.01 -10.69
C PHE A 61 -5.96 5.34 -10.85
N LEU A 62 -7.00 5.54 -10.05
CA LEU A 62 -7.73 6.81 -9.93
C LEU A 62 -6.95 7.82 -9.10
N ALA A 63 -6.34 7.35 -8.00
CA ALA A 63 -5.58 8.14 -7.06
C ALA A 63 -4.12 8.21 -7.49
N ARG A 64 -3.59 9.43 -7.58
CA ARG A 64 -2.18 9.68 -7.88
C ARG A 64 -1.36 9.87 -6.61
N TRP A 65 -1.94 10.51 -5.60
CA TRP A 65 -1.26 10.78 -4.32
C TRP A 65 -1.42 9.65 -3.32
N ILE A 66 -2.57 8.98 -3.32
CA ILE A 66 -2.90 7.94 -2.34
C ILE A 66 -3.21 6.59 -3.02
N PHE A 67 -2.44 6.27 -4.06
CA PHE A 67 -2.58 5.03 -4.83
C PHE A 67 -2.45 3.78 -3.94
N ASP A 68 -1.70 3.85 -2.84
CA ASP A 68 -1.56 2.80 -1.84
C ASP A 68 -2.89 2.46 -1.14
N VAL A 69 -3.72 3.47 -0.87
CA VAL A 69 -5.08 3.29 -0.33
C VAL A 69 -5.98 2.64 -1.39
N GLU A 70 -5.80 3.00 -2.66
CA GLU A 70 -6.55 2.39 -3.75
C GLU A 70 -6.17 0.91 -3.96
N ILE A 71 -4.88 0.56 -3.87
CA ILE A 71 -4.42 -0.84 -3.88
C ILE A 71 -5.18 -1.65 -2.83
N LEU A 72 -5.28 -1.13 -1.59
CA LEU A 72 -6.00 -1.79 -0.51
C LEU A 72 -7.50 -1.87 -0.77
N ALA A 73 -8.10 -0.83 -1.35
CA ALA A 73 -9.51 -0.82 -1.73
C ALA A 73 -9.82 -1.91 -2.76
N ARG A 74 -9.00 -2.01 -3.83
CA ARG A 74 -9.12 -3.04 -4.86
C ARG A 74 -8.98 -4.43 -4.27
N TRP A 75 -7.92 -4.66 -3.48
CA TRP A 75 -7.69 -5.95 -2.84
C TRP A 75 -8.85 -6.33 -1.91
N ARG A 76 -9.43 -5.35 -1.21
CA ARG A 76 -10.61 -5.55 -0.34
C ARG A 76 -11.87 -5.92 -1.11
N CYS A 77 -12.05 -5.41 -2.33
CA CYS A 77 -13.16 -5.80 -3.20
C CYS A 77 -13.01 -7.25 -3.68
N LEU A 78 -11.79 -7.64 -4.08
CA LEU A 78 -11.50 -8.98 -4.59
C LEU A 78 -11.57 -10.04 -3.48
N GLN A 79 -11.02 -9.73 -2.31
CA GLN A 79 -10.86 -10.67 -1.21
C GLN A 79 -11.33 -10.08 0.13
N PRO A 80 -12.65 -9.91 0.30
CA PRO A 80 -13.24 -9.26 1.45
C PRO A 80 -12.94 -9.93 2.79
N LYS A 81 -12.81 -11.27 2.79
CA LYS A 81 -12.71 -12.09 4.01
C LYS A 81 -11.26 -12.38 4.44
N SER A 82 -10.30 -12.34 3.53
CA SER A 82 -8.91 -12.79 3.76
C SER A 82 -7.89 -11.66 3.74
N LEU A 83 -8.28 -10.41 3.43
CA LEU A 83 -7.32 -9.30 3.29
C LEU A 83 -6.41 -9.13 4.52
N GLN A 84 -6.97 -9.26 5.72
CA GLN A 84 -6.24 -9.13 6.99
C GLN A 84 -5.16 -10.22 7.17
N GLN A 85 -5.31 -11.36 6.51
CA GLN A 85 -4.34 -12.46 6.53
C GLN A 85 -3.28 -12.33 5.43
N GLN A 86 -3.52 -11.46 4.44
CA GLN A 86 -2.63 -11.29 3.28
C GLN A 86 -1.81 -10.01 3.34
N VAL A 87 -2.27 -9.01 4.09
CA VAL A 87 -1.58 -7.74 4.25
C VAL A 87 -0.96 -7.68 5.64
N TYR A 88 0.37 -7.72 5.67
CA TYR A 88 1.16 -7.53 6.89
C TYR A 88 1.80 -6.13 6.92
N GLU A 89 1.72 -5.46 8.07
CA GLU A 89 2.41 -4.19 8.35
C GLU A 89 3.71 -4.46 9.12
N LEU A 90 4.86 -4.37 8.44
CA LEU A 90 6.19 -4.57 9.00
C LEU A 90 6.70 -3.25 9.62
N PRO A 91 6.93 -3.19 10.95
CA PRO A 91 7.47 -1.99 11.59
C PRO A 91 8.93 -1.76 11.20
N LEU A 92 9.22 -0.60 10.62
CA LEU A 92 10.57 -0.22 10.18
C LEU A 92 11.53 -0.09 11.35
N GLU A 93 12.79 -0.48 11.19
CA GLU A 93 13.82 -0.35 12.23
C GLU A 93 14.23 1.11 12.45
N ALA A 94 14.42 1.84 11.36
CA ALA A 94 14.76 3.26 11.39
C ALA A 94 14.03 4.03 10.28
N TRP A 95 13.56 5.23 10.61
CA TRP A 95 13.00 6.18 9.66
C TRP A 95 13.28 7.60 10.14
N ARG A 96 13.95 8.40 9.32
CA ARG A 96 14.22 9.80 9.61
C ARG A 96 13.61 10.69 8.54
N ASP A 97 12.66 11.53 8.92
CA ASP A 97 12.15 12.57 8.04
C ASP A 97 13.26 13.59 7.75
N VAL A 98 13.59 13.74 6.47
CA VAL A 98 14.50 14.78 6.00
C VAL A 98 13.75 16.12 5.91
N ALA A 99 14.38 17.20 6.36
CA ALA A 99 13.83 18.55 6.28
C ALA A 99 13.75 19.02 4.81
N GLY A 100 12.73 19.82 4.46
CA GLY A 100 12.46 20.27 3.08
C GLY A 100 11.20 19.64 2.48
N SER A 101 10.04 19.84 3.11
CA SER A 101 8.78 19.27 2.65
C SER A 101 8.37 19.85 1.29
N LYS A 102 8.33 19.00 0.25
CA LYS A 102 7.72 19.33 -1.05
C LYS A 102 6.19 19.29 -1.04
N LEU A 103 5.60 18.78 0.05
CA LEU A 103 4.14 18.68 0.23
C LEU A 103 3.55 20.04 0.56
N LYS A 104 2.60 20.49 -0.28
CA LYS A 104 1.83 21.72 -0.11
C LYS A 104 0.46 21.40 0.50
N GLY A 105 -0.19 22.39 1.11
CA GLY A 105 -1.57 22.25 1.60
C GLY A 105 -2.55 21.76 0.53
N SER A 106 -2.34 22.16 -0.73
CA SER A 106 -3.12 21.69 -1.89
C SER A 106 -3.06 20.18 -2.10
N ASP A 107 -1.96 19.52 -1.73
CA ASP A 107 -1.80 18.07 -1.91
C ASP A 107 -2.67 17.30 -0.92
N PHE A 108 -2.92 17.87 0.27
CA PHE A 108 -3.87 17.31 1.23
C PHE A 108 -5.31 17.40 0.72
N VAL A 109 -5.69 18.52 0.09
CA VAL A 109 -7.03 18.68 -0.51
C VAL A 109 -7.22 17.68 -1.66
N LYS A 110 -6.21 17.50 -2.51
CA LYS A 110 -6.21 16.48 -3.56
C LYS A 110 -6.36 15.07 -2.98
N ALA A 111 -5.58 14.73 -1.96
CA ALA A 111 -5.67 13.43 -1.28
C ALA A 111 -7.05 13.18 -0.66
N ALA A 112 -7.70 14.20 -0.11
CA ALA A 112 -9.07 14.08 0.40
C ALA A 112 -10.08 13.83 -0.74
N GLY A 113 -9.95 14.53 -1.86
CA GLY A 113 -10.77 14.30 -3.05
C GLY A 113 -10.57 12.90 -3.66
N GLU A 114 -9.32 12.44 -3.74
CA GLU A 114 -8.98 11.07 -4.16
C GLU A 114 -9.59 10.04 -3.20
N LEU A 115 -9.57 10.28 -1.88
CA LEU A 115 -10.14 9.37 -0.91
C LEU A 115 -11.66 9.24 -1.07
N ALA A 116 -12.36 10.35 -1.35
CA ALA A 116 -13.78 10.34 -1.65
C ALA A 116 -14.08 9.60 -2.97
N ALA A 117 -13.24 9.76 -3.99
CA ALA A 117 -13.36 9.03 -5.24
C ALA A 117 -13.18 7.52 -5.04
N ILE A 118 -12.17 7.11 -4.26
CA ILE A 118 -11.93 5.70 -3.87
C ILE A 118 -13.16 5.14 -3.15
N HIS A 119 -13.70 5.87 -2.17
CA HIS A 119 -14.88 5.42 -1.43
C HIS A 119 -16.07 5.15 -2.36
N ARG A 120 -16.37 6.10 -3.26
CA ARG A 120 -17.48 5.95 -4.21
C ARG A 120 -17.25 4.75 -5.13
N ARG A 121 -16.07 4.65 -5.76
CA ARG A 121 -15.78 3.63 -6.76
C ARG A 121 -15.74 2.21 -6.19
N TYR A 122 -15.02 2.01 -5.08
CA TYR A 122 -14.68 0.68 -4.60
C TYR A 122 -15.59 0.20 -3.47
N VAL A 123 -16.01 1.11 -2.58
CA VAL A 123 -16.82 0.73 -1.42
C VAL A 123 -18.31 0.77 -1.75
N LEU A 124 -18.78 1.84 -2.40
CA LEU A 124 -20.21 1.99 -2.71
C LEU A 124 -20.60 1.23 -3.99
N SER A 125 -19.82 1.34 -5.08
CA SER A 125 -20.17 0.75 -6.38
C SER A 125 -19.74 -0.72 -6.56
N ARG A 126 -19.22 -1.40 -5.51
CA ARG A 126 -18.77 -2.81 -5.54
C ARG A 126 -17.95 -3.18 -6.79
N TRP A 127 -16.85 -2.47 -6.99
CA TRP A 127 -15.95 -2.67 -8.13
C TRP A 127 -15.55 -4.13 -8.35
N THR A 128 -15.55 -4.52 -9.61
CA THR A 128 -14.95 -5.76 -10.13
C THR A 128 -13.90 -5.39 -11.19
N PRO A 129 -12.75 -6.08 -11.22
CA PRO A 129 -11.70 -5.83 -12.18
C PRO A 129 -12.19 -6.20 -13.58
N ARG A 130 -11.93 -5.33 -14.55
CA ARG A 130 -12.03 -5.65 -15.97
C ARG A 130 -10.70 -6.26 -16.39
N LEU A 131 -10.60 -7.59 -16.34
CA LEU A 131 -9.47 -8.30 -16.91
C LEU A 131 -9.67 -8.29 -18.43
N ASP A 132 -9.02 -7.37 -19.13
CA ASP A 132 -8.85 -7.48 -20.57
C ASP A 132 -7.80 -8.58 -20.80
N GLU A 133 -8.17 -9.68 -21.48
CA GLU A 133 -7.22 -10.79 -21.73
C GLU A 133 -5.98 -10.32 -22.52
N SER A 134 -6.08 -9.17 -23.19
CA SER A 134 -5.01 -8.57 -23.98
C SER A 134 -3.91 -7.90 -23.15
N ASP A 135 -4.16 -7.56 -21.88
CA ASP A 135 -3.22 -6.83 -20.99
C ASP A 135 -2.55 -7.74 -19.94
N ALA A 136 -2.68 -9.07 -20.06
CA ALA A 136 -1.98 -10.00 -19.18
C ALA A 136 -0.47 -9.73 -19.27
N PRO A 137 0.21 -9.39 -18.15
CA PRO A 137 1.64 -9.16 -18.19
C PRO A 137 2.29 -10.47 -18.67
N GLN A 138 2.95 -10.42 -19.84
CA GLN A 138 3.81 -11.50 -20.30
C GLN A 138 4.72 -11.87 -19.14
N SER A 139 4.56 -13.10 -18.64
CA SER A 139 5.25 -13.57 -17.45
C SER A 139 6.74 -13.29 -17.61
N LEU A 140 7.29 -12.40 -16.78
CA LEU A 140 8.74 -12.25 -16.67
C LEU A 140 9.32 -13.65 -16.42
N PRO A 141 10.35 -14.08 -17.17
CA PRO A 141 11.03 -15.33 -16.89
C PRO A 141 11.39 -15.35 -15.42
N LEU A 142 10.97 -16.40 -14.72
CA LEU A 142 11.44 -16.62 -13.35
C LEU A 142 12.97 -16.59 -13.40
N PRO A 143 13.66 -15.80 -12.56
CA PRO A 143 15.11 -15.93 -12.45
C PRO A 143 15.40 -17.39 -12.16
N ALA A 144 16.32 -17.97 -12.94
CA ALA A 144 16.73 -19.36 -12.76
C ALA A 144 17.02 -19.57 -11.28
N ALA A 145 16.42 -20.61 -10.70
CA ALA A 145 16.63 -20.94 -9.31
C ALA A 145 18.14 -20.96 -9.06
N ASP A 146 18.60 -20.11 -8.15
CA ASP A 146 19.98 -20.13 -7.67
C ASP A 146 20.27 -21.57 -7.25
N GLN A 147 21.13 -22.24 -8.02
CA GLN A 147 21.61 -23.55 -7.69
C GLN A 147 22.28 -23.43 -6.32
N GLU A 148 21.76 -24.15 -5.32
CA GLU A 148 22.33 -24.24 -3.99
C GLU A 148 23.86 -24.40 -4.09
N PRO A 149 24.65 -23.63 -3.32
CA PRO A 149 26.07 -23.91 -3.25
C PRO A 149 26.24 -25.31 -2.68
N ARG A 150 26.77 -26.23 -3.51
CA ARG A 150 27.18 -27.58 -3.12
C ARG A 150 27.91 -27.49 -1.78
N ARG A 151 27.33 -28.08 -0.73
CA ARG A 151 28.06 -28.42 0.50
C ARG A 151 29.28 -29.23 0.08
N LYS A 152 30.47 -28.62 0.13
CA LYS A 152 31.71 -29.38 0.14
C LYS A 152 31.81 -30.01 1.53
N ALA A 153 31.60 -31.33 1.59
CA ALA A 153 32.07 -32.13 2.69
C ALA A 153 33.60 -32.10 2.68
N ALA A 154 34.19 -31.66 3.78
CA ALA A 154 35.56 -31.92 4.21
C ALA A 154 35.56 -31.88 5.74
#